data_AF-A0A832LZG9-F1
#
_entry.id   AF-A0A832LZG9-F1
#
_cell.length_a   1.000
_cell.length_b   1.000
_cell.length_c   1.000
_cell.angle_alpha   90.00
_cell.angle_beta   90.00
_cell.angle_gamma   90.00
#
_symmetry.space_group_name_H-M   'P 1'
#
loop_
_entity.id
_entity.type
_entity.pdbx_description
1 polymer ?
#
loop_
_entity_poly.entity_id
_entity_poly.type
_entity_poly.pdbx_seq_one_letter_code
_entity_poly.pdbx_strand_id
1 'polypeptide(L)'
;MQPSRARRVEALIEFLSELIGEEKPTRRRARELLVGVYARHCLEPITGTSTRSAFERELAVAYVLAEEGLGWSDELEKLSPAFAKERVCSGALGPVLEGASLADALGRAGARPSRAWVAALLGYARALHYLGYLGDYELAELFKALARAGADAELLRFNRKLVASHKLAQLIASGSITDRRAKENKKRVLALLFGGGREDKPSDALVWRIAVNVYGIKEREALKLLSVGRASLLHAVTRAASPWYCFVAPYRELEETVSRLDPLWQQAYGVAAARVGALIPAAGIPIALALLEQAVAEGLDPDGFVAKLEESLRTGGDPIELLLSWGVGGWKPSILPLPSHSFEVRLVRKHEMIVFDRVPAEEALEAGVRRAAERLRAKLEEAVTTARLRGKVAERWLRAVALLLALEVFGRACEIGPAPAEHRRPAGTLAERAKVGDAEIAVEIVRRRGRKYLAASISGKRVVAVRFGDLKRAAEKVARALDKNLPKSVKPEVKAEFQRLLQKLVERAAKELGGGTQG
;
A
#
# COMPACT_ATOMS: atom_id res chain seq x y z
N MET A 1 10.30 20.12 -11.66
CA MET A 1 9.77 18.81 -12.10
C MET A 1 9.47 17.97 -10.85
N GLN A 2 8.37 17.20 -10.79
CA GLN A 2 8.08 16.35 -9.62
C GLN A 2 9.22 15.33 -9.40
N PRO A 3 9.72 15.11 -8.17
CA PRO A 3 10.90 14.26 -7.91
C PRO A 3 10.82 12.84 -8.48
N SER A 4 9.61 12.25 -8.55
CA SER A 4 9.42 10.91 -9.11
C SER A 4 9.57 10.86 -10.64
N ARG A 5 9.28 11.97 -11.34
CA ARG A 5 9.40 12.07 -12.80
C ARG A 5 10.86 12.19 -13.22
N ALA A 6 11.68 12.95 -12.48
CA ALA A 6 13.11 13.05 -12.70
C ALA A 6 13.79 11.68 -12.58
N ARG A 7 13.54 10.98 -11.47
CA ARG A 7 14.06 9.60 -11.25
C ARG A 7 13.64 8.62 -12.34
N ARG A 8 12.42 8.74 -12.88
CA ARG A 8 11.98 7.89 -14.01
C ARG A 8 12.74 8.19 -15.29
N VAL A 9 12.97 9.46 -15.61
CA VAL A 9 13.77 9.86 -16.77
C VAL A 9 15.20 9.33 -16.61
N GLU A 10 15.81 9.49 -15.45
CA GLU A 10 17.14 8.94 -15.13
C GLU A 10 17.17 7.41 -15.33
N ALA A 11 16.20 6.69 -14.78
CA ALA A 11 16.09 5.24 -14.95
C ALA A 11 15.91 4.83 -16.42
N LEU A 12 15.11 5.57 -17.19
CA LEU A 12 14.94 5.29 -18.61
C LEU A 12 16.20 5.59 -19.43
N ILE A 13 16.96 6.62 -19.07
CA ILE A 13 18.26 6.93 -19.68
C ILE A 13 19.27 5.82 -19.36
N GLU A 14 19.34 5.36 -18.11
CA GLU A 14 20.16 4.19 -17.71
C GLU A 14 19.78 2.95 -18.53
N PHE A 15 18.48 2.65 -18.60
CA PHE A 15 17.97 1.54 -19.39
C PHE A 15 18.38 1.61 -20.87
N LEU A 16 18.20 2.78 -21.51
CA LEU A 16 18.54 2.98 -22.91
C LEU A 16 20.06 2.86 -23.15
N SER A 17 20.86 3.39 -22.22
CA SER A 17 22.33 3.32 -22.26
C SER A 17 22.84 1.89 -22.09
N GLU A 18 22.21 1.10 -21.21
CA GLU A 18 22.53 -0.33 -21.07
C GLU A 18 22.07 -1.12 -22.30
N LEU A 19 20.89 -0.81 -22.86
CA LEU A 19 20.33 -1.54 -24.00
C LEU A 19 21.14 -1.32 -25.28
N ILE A 20 21.66 -0.11 -25.53
CA ILE A 20 22.46 0.17 -26.73
C ILE A 20 23.83 -0.52 -26.70
N GLY A 21 24.32 -0.88 -25.51
CA GLY A 21 25.54 -1.67 -25.34
C GLY A 21 25.36 -3.17 -25.60
N GLU A 22 24.12 -3.67 -25.71
CA GLU A 22 23.84 -5.08 -25.98
C GLU A 22 24.13 -5.43 -27.45
N GLU A 23 24.84 -6.54 -27.69
CA GLU A 23 25.19 -6.99 -29.05
C GLU A 23 23.94 -7.31 -29.90
N LYS A 24 22.88 -7.82 -29.25
CA LYS A 24 21.61 -8.23 -29.90
C LYS A 24 20.40 -7.77 -29.08
N PRO A 25 19.99 -6.49 -29.18
CA PRO A 25 18.92 -5.92 -28.37
C PRO A 25 17.55 -6.43 -28.84
N THR A 26 17.13 -7.58 -28.32
CA THR A 26 15.79 -8.12 -28.59
C THR A 26 14.75 -7.47 -27.69
N ARG A 27 13.49 -7.42 -28.13
CA ARG A 27 12.38 -6.92 -27.30
C ARG A 27 12.26 -7.64 -25.94
N ARG A 28 12.50 -8.96 -25.92
CA ARG A 28 12.50 -9.75 -24.68
C ARG A 28 13.57 -9.24 -23.73
N ARG A 29 14.81 -9.07 -24.23
CA ARG A 29 15.94 -8.59 -23.46
C ARG A 29 15.72 -7.16 -22.95
N ALA A 30 15.22 -6.27 -23.81
CA ALA A 30 14.86 -4.91 -23.43
C ALA A 30 13.86 -4.87 -22.26
N ARG A 31 12.83 -5.72 -22.28
CA ARG A 31 11.88 -5.80 -21.17
C ARG A 31 12.53 -6.30 -19.88
N GLU A 32 13.35 -7.36 -19.95
CA GLU A 32 14.05 -7.92 -18.78
C GLU A 32 15.00 -6.88 -18.15
N LEU A 33 15.75 -6.16 -18.98
CA LEU A 33 16.62 -5.07 -18.56
C LEU A 33 15.83 -3.94 -17.89
N LEU A 34 14.72 -3.51 -18.51
CA LEU A 34 13.86 -2.46 -17.95
C LEU A 34 13.28 -2.82 -16.58
N VAL A 35 12.91 -4.09 -16.38
CA VAL A 35 12.46 -4.59 -15.06
C VAL A 35 13.57 -4.42 -14.02
N GLY A 36 14.78 -4.85 -14.35
CA GLY A 36 15.94 -4.74 -13.46
C GLY A 36 16.25 -3.29 -13.10
N VAL A 37 16.33 -2.41 -14.10
CA VAL A 37 16.57 -0.96 -13.91
C VAL A 37 15.49 -0.34 -13.02
N TYR A 38 14.21 -0.62 -13.27
CA TYR A 38 13.11 -0.08 -12.46
C TYR A 38 13.14 -0.60 -11.02
N ALA A 39 13.50 -1.87 -10.82
CA ALA A 39 13.67 -2.43 -9.49
C ALA A 39 14.82 -1.76 -8.73
N ARG A 40 15.96 -1.49 -9.39
CA ARG A 40 17.10 -0.73 -8.81
C ARG A 40 16.68 0.67 -8.39
N HIS A 41 15.83 1.31 -9.19
CA HIS A 41 15.34 2.67 -8.95
C HIS A 41 14.09 2.75 -8.08
N CYS A 42 13.54 1.63 -7.59
CA CYS A 42 12.30 1.61 -6.83
C CYS A 42 11.10 2.24 -7.57
N LEU A 43 10.98 1.99 -8.87
CA LEU A 43 9.95 2.57 -9.72
C LEU A 43 8.95 1.50 -10.18
N GLU A 44 7.70 1.92 -10.31
CA GLU A 44 6.68 1.16 -11.03
C GLU A 44 6.54 1.67 -12.48
N PRO A 45 6.16 0.84 -13.45
CA PRO A 45 5.69 1.30 -14.76
C PRO A 45 4.55 2.33 -14.66
N ILE A 46 4.27 3.06 -15.74
CA ILE A 46 3.22 4.10 -15.81
C ILE A 46 1.85 3.58 -15.37
N THR A 47 1.55 2.29 -15.53
CA THR A 47 0.28 1.72 -15.05
C THR A 47 0.17 1.63 -13.52
N GLY A 48 1.26 1.90 -12.80
CA GLY A 48 1.41 1.81 -11.35
C GLY A 48 1.54 0.37 -10.82
N THR A 49 1.89 -0.59 -11.68
CA THR A 49 2.11 -2.01 -11.33
C THR A 49 3.21 -2.62 -12.19
N SER A 50 3.98 -3.53 -11.62
CA SER A 50 5.08 -4.26 -12.25
C SER A 50 4.62 -5.61 -12.83
N THR A 51 3.70 -5.57 -13.80
CA THR A 51 3.33 -6.75 -14.57
C THR A 51 4.09 -6.81 -15.89
N ARG A 52 4.23 -8.01 -16.48
CA ARG A 52 4.83 -8.16 -17.82
C ARG A 52 4.21 -7.20 -18.85
N SER A 53 2.87 -7.09 -18.87
CA SER A 53 2.16 -6.21 -19.80
C SER A 53 2.26 -4.72 -19.46
N ALA A 54 2.65 -4.37 -18.23
CA ALA A 54 2.96 -3.00 -17.86
C ALA A 54 4.32 -2.57 -18.42
N PHE A 55 5.35 -3.40 -18.26
CA PHE A 55 6.68 -3.13 -18.84
C PHE A 55 6.67 -3.12 -20.37
N GLU A 56 5.82 -3.93 -21.02
CA GLU A 56 5.59 -3.83 -22.46
C GLU A 56 5.07 -2.45 -22.90
N ARG A 57 4.28 -1.77 -22.05
CA ARG A 57 3.82 -0.40 -22.30
C ARG A 57 4.89 0.62 -21.94
N GLU A 58 5.70 0.34 -20.94
CA GLU A 58 6.81 1.20 -20.54
C GLU A 58 7.89 1.31 -21.62
N LEU A 59 8.07 0.26 -22.45
CA LEU A 59 8.95 0.34 -23.63
C LEU A 59 8.56 1.46 -24.60
N ALA A 60 7.27 1.76 -24.75
CA ALA A 60 6.82 2.90 -25.55
C ALA A 60 7.24 4.24 -24.93
N VAL A 61 7.26 4.34 -23.60
CA VAL A 61 7.75 5.53 -22.88
C VAL A 61 9.26 5.68 -23.08
N ALA A 62 10.01 4.58 -23.02
CA ALA A 62 11.45 4.60 -23.28
C ALA A 62 11.77 5.02 -24.72
N TYR A 63 11.04 4.47 -25.70
CA TYR A 63 11.22 4.82 -27.10
C TYR A 63 10.89 6.29 -27.38
N VAL A 64 9.74 6.80 -26.90
CA VAL A 64 9.40 8.21 -27.05
C VAL A 64 10.42 9.12 -26.37
N LEU A 65 10.93 8.74 -25.19
CA LEU A 65 11.98 9.51 -24.54
C LEU A 65 13.26 9.56 -25.39
N ALA A 66 13.66 8.45 -26.02
CA ALA A 66 14.82 8.42 -26.90
C ALA A 66 14.60 9.29 -28.15
N GLU A 67 13.46 9.13 -28.82
CA GLU A 67 13.10 9.83 -30.05
C GLU A 67 12.91 11.34 -29.82
N GLU A 68 11.98 11.72 -28.96
CA GLU A 68 11.56 13.12 -28.76
C GLU A 68 12.36 13.85 -27.67
N GLY A 69 12.88 13.10 -26.69
CA GLY A 69 13.57 13.67 -25.54
C GLY A 69 15.07 13.76 -25.70
N LEU A 70 15.69 12.72 -26.27
CA LEU A 70 17.14 12.64 -26.49
C LEU A 70 17.54 12.95 -27.94
N GLY A 71 16.58 13.01 -28.87
CA GLY A 71 16.83 13.27 -30.29
C GLY A 71 17.59 12.13 -30.98
N TRP A 72 17.45 10.90 -30.48
CA TRP A 72 18.13 9.74 -31.05
C TRP A 72 17.51 9.35 -32.40
N SER A 73 18.35 9.17 -33.41
CA SER A 73 17.96 8.64 -34.72
C SER A 73 18.72 7.35 -35.01
N ASP A 74 20.04 7.45 -35.14
CA ASP A 74 20.91 6.36 -35.55
C ASP A 74 21.03 5.29 -34.46
N GLU A 75 20.95 5.71 -33.19
CA GLU A 75 20.85 4.82 -32.04
C GLU A 75 19.57 3.99 -32.07
N LEU A 76 18.44 4.60 -32.47
CA LEU A 76 17.16 3.88 -32.56
C LEU A 76 17.15 2.86 -33.70
N GLU A 77 17.90 3.08 -34.77
CA GLU A 77 18.11 2.08 -35.82
C GLU A 77 18.78 0.82 -35.26
N LYS A 78 19.84 0.97 -34.44
CA LYS A 78 20.49 -0.15 -33.75
C LYS A 78 19.53 -0.89 -32.81
N LEU A 79 18.61 -0.17 -32.19
CA LEU A 79 17.61 -0.70 -31.26
C LEU A 79 16.31 -1.17 -31.95
N SER A 80 16.26 -1.15 -33.28
CA SER A 80 15.07 -1.55 -34.06
C SER A 80 14.50 -2.93 -33.67
N PRO A 81 15.30 -3.99 -33.40
CA PRO A 81 14.73 -5.26 -32.97
C PRO A 81 14.03 -5.23 -31.60
N ALA A 82 14.33 -4.25 -30.73
CA ALA A 82 13.64 -4.02 -29.48
C ALA A 82 12.37 -3.16 -29.66
N PHE A 83 12.44 -2.16 -30.53
CA PHE A 83 11.44 -1.10 -30.69
C PHE A 83 10.68 -1.11 -32.03
N ALA A 84 10.69 -2.21 -32.77
CA ALA A 84 10.04 -2.32 -34.07
C ALA A 84 8.57 -1.87 -34.06
N LYS A 85 7.83 -2.13 -32.96
CA LYS A 85 6.42 -1.73 -32.85
C LYS A 85 6.30 -0.22 -32.69
N GLU A 86 7.10 0.34 -31.81
CA GLU A 86 7.07 1.76 -31.48
C GLU A 86 7.46 2.61 -32.71
N ARG A 87 8.43 2.15 -33.51
CA ARG A 87 8.80 2.78 -34.79
C ARG A 87 7.66 2.81 -35.82
N VAL A 88 6.96 1.68 -35.99
CA VAL A 88 5.77 1.63 -36.86
C VAL A 88 4.68 2.58 -36.34
N CYS A 89 4.48 2.64 -35.03
CA CYS A 89 3.49 3.53 -34.43
C CYS A 89 3.86 5.00 -34.57
N SER A 90 5.14 5.36 -34.45
CA SER A 90 5.67 6.71 -34.71
C SER A 90 5.32 7.17 -36.13
N GLY A 91 5.66 6.36 -37.14
CA GLY A 91 5.34 6.67 -38.54
C GLY A 91 3.85 6.68 -38.89
N ALA A 92 3.00 5.98 -38.13
CA ALA A 92 1.56 5.91 -38.39
C ALA A 92 0.74 6.99 -37.66
N LEU A 93 1.22 7.52 -36.53
CA LEU A 93 0.40 8.39 -35.66
C LEU A 93 0.01 9.71 -36.34
N GLY A 94 0.99 10.41 -36.94
CA GLY A 94 0.76 11.68 -37.63
C GLY A 94 -0.33 11.57 -38.71
N PRO A 95 -0.19 10.66 -39.69
CA PRO A 95 -1.20 10.45 -40.72
C PRO A 95 -2.60 10.13 -40.16
N VAL A 96 -2.70 9.34 -39.08
CA VAL A 96 -4.01 9.06 -38.44
C VAL A 96 -4.63 10.32 -37.84
N LEU A 97 -3.83 11.17 -37.19
CA LEU A 97 -4.30 12.45 -36.63
C LEU A 97 -4.70 13.44 -37.72
N GLU A 98 -4.04 13.41 -38.87
CA GLU A 98 -4.39 14.18 -40.08
C GLU A 98 -5.63 13.64 -40.83
N GLY A 99 -6.17 12.52 -40.39
CA GLY A 99 -7.42 11.94 -40.91
C GLY A 99 -7.25 10.84 -41.96
N ALA A 100 -6.03 10.34 -42.19
CA ALA A 100 -5.83 9.15 -43.01
C ALA A 100 -6.52 7.92 -42.39
N SER A 101 -6.93 6.97 -43.23
CA SER A 101 -7.50 5.73 -42.73
C SER A 101 -6.45 4.96 -41.92
N LEU A 102 -6.87 4.29 -40.84
CA LEU A 102 -5.96 3.48 -40.02
C LEU A 102 -5.24 2.40 -40.85
N ALA A 103 -5.91 1.88 -41.88
CA ALA A 103 -5.35 0.91 -42.81
C ALA A 103 -4.21 1.48 -43.64
N ASP A 104 -4.40 2.67 -44.21
CA ASP A 104 -3.38 3.31 -45.03
C ASP A 104 -2.19 3.77 -44.18
N ALA A 105 -2.45 4.38 -43.01
CA ALA A 105 -1.40 4.86 -42.13
C ALA A 105 -0.49 3.73 -41.61
N LEU A 106 -1.09 2.63 -41.12
CA LEU A 106 -0.31 1.46 -40.70
C LEU A 106 0.35 0.78 -41.90
N GLY A 107 -0.33 0.70 -43.04
CA GLY A 107 0.20 0.09 -44.26
C GLY A 107 1.47 0.78 -44.76
N ARG A 108 1.45 2.12 -44.81
CA ARG A 108 2.64 2.95 -45.15
C ARG A 108 3.77 2.77 -44.15
N ALA A 109 3.45 2.57 -42.87
CA ALA A 109 4.42 2.30 -41.82
C ALA A 109 4.88 0.82 -41.75
N GLY A 110 4.42 -0.06 -42.65
CA GLY A 110 4.85 -1.45 -42.74
C GLY A 110 4.05 -2.45 -41.88
N ALA A 111 2.84 -2.11 -41.45
CA ALA A 111 1.97 -2.97 -40.66
C ALA A 111 0.54 -3.08 -41.20
N ARG A 112 -0.16 -4.15 -40.81
CA ARG A 112 -1.58 -4.35 -41.12
C ARG A 112 -2.45 -4.01 -39.92
N PRO A 113 -3.62 -3.38 -40.09
CA PRO A 113 -4.55 -3.14 -39.00
C PRO A 113 -4.91 -4.42 -38.26
N SER A 114 -4.69 -4.41 -36.95
CA SER A 114 -5.10 -5.49 -36.06
C SER A 114 -5.35 -4.92 -34.67
N ARG A 115 -6.07 -5.66 -33.82
CA ARG A 115 -6.26 -5.29 -32.40
C ARG A 115 -4.93 -5.03 -31.69
N ALA A 116 -3.90 -5.82 -32.02
CA ALA A 116 -2.57 -5.66 -31.44
C ALA A 116 -1.89 -4.36 -31.87
N TRP A 117 -2.00 -3.98 -33.14
CA TRP A 117 -1.44 -2.73 -33.67
C TRP A 117 -2.20 -1.50 -33.17
N VAL A 118 -3.52 -1.57 -33.03
CA VAL A 118 -4.31 -0.50 -32.38
C VAL A 118 -3.87 -0.33 -30.93
N ALA A 119 -3.66 -1.42 -30.19
CA ALA A 119 -3.18 -1.36 -28.81
C ALA A 119 -1.77 -0.78 -28.70
N ALA A 120 -0.88 -1.06 -29.67
CA ALA A 120 0.46 -0.51 -29.75
C ALA A 120 0.43 1.00 -30.07
N LEU A 121 -0.37 1.42 -31.05
CA LEU A 121 -0.53 2.82 -31.42
C LEU A 121 -1.08 3.66 -30.26
N LEU A 122 -2.10 3.15 -29.56
CA LEU A 122 -2.60 3.75 -28.32
C LEU A 122 -1.54 3.75 -27.20
N GLY A 123 -0.68 2.74 -27.15
CA GLY A 123 0.47 2.69 -26.24
C GLY A 123 1.44 3.84 -26.49
N TYR A 124 1.86 4.00 -27.74
CA TYR A 124 2.77 5.04 -28.18
C TYR A 124 2.19 6.46 -27.99
N ALA A 125 0.96 6.70 -28.43
CA ALA A 125 0.30 8.00 -28.24
C ALA A 125 0.14 8.39 -26.75
N ARG A 126 -0.10 7.40 -25.87
CA ARG A 126 -0.11 7.65 -24.41
C ARG A 126 1.27 7.97 -23.85
N ALA A 127 2.33 7.36 -24.39
CA ALA A 127 3.69 7.67 -23.97
C ALA A 127 4.05 9.12 -24.32
N LEU A 128 3.74 9.56 -25.55
CA LEU A 128 3.84 10.97 -25.96
C LEU A 128 3.04 11.89 -25.03
N HIS A 129 1.77 11.56 -24.77
CA HIS A 129 0.91 12.34 -23.89
C HIS A 129 1.45 12.43 -22.45
N TYR A 130 1.92 11.30 -21.91
CA TYR A 130 2.50 11.23 -20.57
C TYR A 130 3.77 12.08 -20.45
N LEU A 131 4.60 12.09 -21.49
CA LEU A 131 5.82 12.90 -21.54
C LEU A 131 5.54 14.38 -21.93
N GLY A 132 4.35 14.69 -22.44
CA GLY A 132 3.91 16.04 -22.76
C GLY A 132 4.14 16.47 -24.21
N TYR A 133 4.49 15.53 -25.10
CA TYR A 133 4.66 15.75 -26.53
C TYR A 133 3.34 15.67 -27.31
N LEU A 134 2.28 15.11 -26.70
CA LEU A 134 0.94 15.06 -27.26
C LEU A 134 -0.06 15.71 -26.28
N GLY A 135 -0.90 16.62 -26.78
CA GLY A 135 -1.91 17.33 -26.00
C GLY A 135 -3.14 16.48 -25.68
N ASP A 136 -3.96 16.95 -24.74
CA ASP A 136 -5.19 16.26 -24.35
C ASP A 136 -6.20 16.15 -25.52
N TYR A 137 -6.27 17.19 -26.38
CA TYR A 137 -7.19 17.23 -27.52
C TYR A 137 -6.77 16.30 -28.66
N GLU A 138 -5.50 16.26 -29.01
CA GLU A 138 -4.98 15.38 -30.08
C GLU A 138 -5.18 13.91 -29.70
N LEU A 139 -4.92 13.55 -28.44
CA LEU A 139 -5.19 12.21 -27.94
C LEU A 139 -6.70 11.87 -27.95
N ALA A 140 -7.57 12.85 -27.66
CA ALA A 140 -9.02 12.68 -27.77
C ALA A 140 -9.47 12.46 -29.23
N GLU A 141 -8.89 13.19 -30.19
CA GLU A 141 -9.15 12.99 -31.62
C GLU A 141 -8.68 11.61 -32.08
N LEU A 142 -7.51 11.12 -31.63
CA LEU A 142 -7.08 9.75 -31.88
C LEU A 142 -8.12 8.72 -31.38
N PHE A 143 -8.64 8.89 -30.16
CA PHE A 143 -9.68 8.00 -29.64
C PHE A 143 -10.95 8.02 -30.48
N LYS A 144 -11.34 9.17 -31.04
CA LYS A 144 -12.50 9.30 -31.94
C LYS A 144 -12.23 8.65 -33.29
N ALA A 145 -11.07 8.90 -33.88
CA ALA A 145 -10.65 8.32 -35.15
C ALA A 145 -10.65 6.79 -35.08
N LEU A 146 -10.04 6.22 -34.03
CA LEU A 146 -10.00 4.78 -33.81
C LEU A 146 -11.40 4.19 -33.57
N ALA A 147 -12.27 4.88 -32.82
CA ALA A 147 -13.65 4.44 -32.62
C ALA A 147 -14.43 4.38 -33.95
N ARG A 148 -14.28 5.41 -34.81
CA ARG A 148 -14.89 5.43 -36.14
C ARG A 148 -14.35 4.34 -37.06
N ALA A 149 -13.07 3.99 -36.90
CA ALA A 149 -12.43 2.89 -37.61
C ALA A 149 -12.80 1.50 -37.08
N GLY A 150 -13.75 1.40 -36.13
CA GLY A 150 -14.22 0.11 -35.61
C GLY A 150 -13.28 -0.55 -34.60
N ALA A 151 -12.40 0.21 -33.94
CA ALA A 151 -11.55 -0.34 -32.89
C ALA A 151 -12.37 -0.91 -31.71
N ASP A 152 -11.84 -1.97 -31.12
CA ASP A 152 -12.44 -2.67 -29.97
C ASP A 152 -12.81 -1.71 -28.83
N ALA A 153 -14.10 -1.69 -28.46
CA ALA A 153 -14.63 -0.75 -27.47
C ALA A 153 -14.03 -0.96 -26.07
N GLU A 154 -13.74 -2.22 -25.70
CA GLU A 154 -13.12 -2.53 -24.41
C GLU A 154 -11.68 -2.02 -24.35
N LEU A 155 -10.90 -2.21 -25.42
CA LEU A 155 -9.56 -1.64 -25.56
C LEU A 155 -9.61 -0.12 -25.43
N LEU A 156 -10.47 0.58 -26.18
CA LEU A 156 -10.59 2.04 -26.09
C LEU A 156 -10.96 2.49 -24.67
N ARG A 157 -11.95 1.82 -24.04
CA ARG A 157 -12.36 2.09 -22.66
C ARG A 157 -11.21 1.96 -21.68
N PHE A 158 -10.44 0.88 -21.75
CA PHE A 158 -9.27 0.68 -20.88
C PHE A 158 -8.24 1.80 -21.05
N ASN A 159 -7.94 2.17 -22.31
CA ASN A 159 -6.95 3.20 -22.60
C ASN A 159 -7.40 4.58 -22.10
N ARG A 160 -8.66 4.96 -22.33
CA ARG A 160 -9.26 6.21 -21.82
C ARG A 160 -9.22 6.29 -20.31
N LYS A 161 -9.60 5.21 -19.61
CA LYS A 161 -9.53 5.12 -18.14
C LYS A 161 -8.11 5.35 -17.64
N LEU A 162 -7.12 4.73 -18.27
CA LEU A 162 -5.73 4.88 -17.87
C LEU A 162 -5.23 6.32 -18.05
N VAL A 163 -5.51 6.96 -19.19
CA VAL A 163 -5.15 8.35 -19.47
C VAL A 163 -5.82 9.30 -18.49
N ALA A 164 -7.14 9.14 -18.28
CA ALA A 164 -7.88 9.93 -17.31
C ALA A 164 -7.32 9.75 -15.89
N SER A 165 -6.93 8.54 -15.51
CA SER A 165 -6.26 8.29 -14.23
C SER A 165 -4.92 8.99 -14.10
N HIS A 166 -4.07 8.97 -15.14
CA HIS A 166 -2.81 9.70 -15.13
C HIS A 166 -3.01 11.19 -14.99
N LYS A 167 -3.91 11.78 -15.78
CA LYS A 167 -4.18 13.22 -15.73
C LYS A 167 -4.74 13.62 -14.38
N LEU A 168 -5.64 12.83 -13.82
CA LEU A 168 -6.18 13.10 -12.48
C LEU A 168 -5.10 12.98 -11.39
N ALA A 169 -4.26 11.94 -11.44
CA ALA A 169 -3.16 11.78 -10.51
C ALA A 169 -2.14 12.92 -10.60
N GLN A 170 -1.83 13.39 -11.82
CA GLN A 170 -0.98 14.56 -12.05
C GLN A 170 -1.56 15.83 -11.41
N LEU A 171 -2.88 16.06 -11.57
CA LEU A 171 -3.57 17.21 -10.97
C LEU A 171 -3.65 17.15 -9.45
N ILE A 172 -3.71 15.95 -8.88
CA ILE A 172 -3.58 15.75 -7.44
C ILE A 172 -2.14 16.08 -7.01
N ALA A 173 -1.14 15.59 -7.75
CA ALA A 173 0.27 15.81 -7.44
C ALA A 173 0.69 17.28 -7.52
N SER A 174 0.07 18.05 -8.43
CA SER A 174 0.28 19.50 -8.53
C SER A 174 -0.50 20.31 -7.50
N GLY A 175 -1.34 19.68 -6.66
CA GLY A 175 -2.21 20.39 -5.71
C GLY A 175 -3.41 21.10 -6.37
N SER A 176 -3.65 20.89 -7.66
CA SER A 176 -4.78 21.50 -8.38
C SER A 176 -6.14 20.89 -7.98
N ILE A 177 -6.13 19.76 -7.28
CA ILE A 177 -7.31 19.13 -6.71
C ILE A 177 -7.10 18.96 -5.21
N THR A 178 -7.84 19.73 -4.42
CA THR A 178 -7.68 19.82 -2.96
C THR A 178 -8.77 19.10 -2.19
N ASP A 179 -9.90 18.76 -2.83
CA ASP A 179 -11.03 18.11 -2.18
C ASP A 179 -11.73 17.05 -3.04
N ARG A 180 -12.56 16.23 -2.39
CA ARG A 180 -13.25 15.10 -3.01
C ARG A 180 -14.27 15.52 -4.07
N ARG A 181 -14.92 16.69 -3.92
CA ARG A 181 -15.91 17.20 -4.87
C ARG A 181 -15.22 17.66 -6.16
N ALA A 182 -14.12 18.43 -6.05
CA ALA A 182 -13.29 18.82 -7.17
C ALA A 182 -12.77 17.59 -7.93
N LYS A 183 -12.29 16.58 -7.21
CA LYS A 183 -11.88 15.30 -7.79
C LYS A 183 -13.00 14.62 -8.58
N GLU A 184 -14.19 14.43 -7.99
CA GLU A 184 -15.31 13.77 -8.67
C GLU A 184 -15.80 14.52 -9.91
N ASN A 185 -15.78 15.85 -9.86
CA ASN A 185 -16.06 16.68 -11.03
C ASN A 185 -15.01 16.47 -12.13
N LYS A 186 -13.72 16.50 -11.77
CA LYS A 186 -12.66 16.33 -12.76
C LYS A 186 -12.64 14.94 -13.39
N LYS A 187 -12.97 13.88 -12.62
CA LYS A 187 -13.18 12.52 -13.16
C LYS A 187 -14.22 12.49 -14.28
N ARG A 188 -15.33 13.22 -14.12
CA ARG A 188 -16.40 13.31 -15.14
C ARG A 188 -15.91 14.04 -16.38
N VAL A 189 -15.27 15.19 -16.18
CA VAL A 189 -14.76 16.01 -17.29
C VAL A 189 -13.72 15.24 -18.11
N LEU A 190 -12.78 14.55 -17.47
CA LEU A 190 -11.76 13.77 -18.18
C LEU A 190 -12.35 12.58 -18.95
N ALA A 191 -13.33 11.89 -18.38
CA ALA A 191 -14.01 10.80 -19.09
C ALA A 191 -14.71 11.29 -20.37
N LEU A 192 -15.37 12.45 -20.32
CA LEU A 192 -16.01 13.08 -21.48
C LEU A 192 -14.99 13.58 -22.51
N LEU A 193 -13.92 14.24 -22.05
CA LEU A 193 -12.87 14.79 -22.91
C LEU A 193 -12.27 13.72 -23.83
N PHE A 194 -11.94 12.55 -23.29
CA PHE A 194 -11.36 11.46 -24.06
C PHE A 194 -12.41 10.61 -24.83
N GLY A 195 -13.62 11.16 -25.05
CA GLY A 195 -14.67 10.56 -25.86
C GLY A 195 -15.42 9.41 -25.18
N GLY A 196 -15.33 9.31 -23.86
CA GLY A 196 -15.99 8.29 -23.05
C GLY A 196 -17.27 8.78 -22.37
N GLY A 197 -17.89 7.88 -21.60
CA GLY A 197 -19.12 8.15 -20.85
C GLY A 197 -18.98 7.99 -19.33
N ARG A 198 -20.11 7.86 -18.63
CA ARG A 198 -20.15 7.63 -17.17
C ARG A 198 -19.39 6.35 -16.76
N GLU A 199 -19.46 5.33 -17.60
CA GLU A 199 -18.81 4.02 -17.49
C GLU A 199 -17.27 4.09 -17.55
N ASP A 200 -16.75 5.16 -18.17
CA ASP A 200 -15.32 5.33 -18.49
C ASP A 200 -14.60 6.17 -17.45
N LYS A 201 -15.29 6.54 -16.37
CA LYS A 201 -14.66 7.20 -15.23
C LYS A 201 -13.60 6.27 -14.62
N PRO A 202 -12.41 6.80 -14.30
CA PRO A 202 -11.41 6.00 -13.61
C PRO A 202 -11.89 5.65 -12.19
N SER A 203 -11.52 4.46 -11.70
CA SER A 203 -11.77 4.09 -10.31
C SER A 203 -10.80 4.81 -9.38
N ASP A 204 -11.23 5.11 -8.15
CA ASP A 204 -10.34 5.75 -7.16
C ASP A 204 -9.11 4.88 -6.85
N ALA A 205 -9.27 3.56 -6.84
CA ALA A 205 -8.17 2.62 -6.67
C ALA A 205 -7.11 2.73 -7.78
N LEU A 206 -7.53 2.86 -9.05
CA LEU A 206 -6.59 3.03 -10.16
C LEU A 206 -5.86 4.37 -10.07
N VAL A 207 -6.58 5.44 -9.75
CA VAL A 207 -5.99 6.78 -9.61
C VAL A 207 -5.02 6.80 -8.42
N TRP A 208 -5.38 6.20 -7.30
CA TRP A 208 -4.54 6.12 -6.10
C TRP A 208 -3.24 5.39 -6.41
N ARG A 209 -3.34 4.26 -7.12
CA ARG A 209 -2.19 3.47 -7.53
C ARG A 209 -1.22 4.29 -8.39
N ILE A 210 -1.71 5.04 -9.37
CA ILE A 210 -0.86 5.89 -10.22
C ILE A 210 -0.31 7.08 -9.42
N ALA A 211 -1.15 7.73 -8.60
CA ALA A 211 -0.76 8.85 -7.76
C ALA A 211 0.40 8.51 -6.82
N VAL A 212 0.29 7.38 -6.10
CA VAL A 212 1.31 6.93 -5.15
C VAL A 212 2.52 6.37 -5.90
N ASN A 213 2.32 5.41 -6.81
CA ASN A 213 3.43 4.63 -7.37
C ASN A 213 4.16 5.33 -8.53
N VAL A 214 3.51 6.23 -9.26
CA VAL A 214 4.10 6.91 -10.43
C VAL A 214 4.46 8.35 -10.09
N TYR A 215 3.56 9.08 -9.42
CA TYR A 215 3.76 10.48 -9.07
C TYR A 215 4.35 10.70 -7.67
N GLY A 216 4.54 9.64 -6.87
CA GLY A 216 5.20 9.73 -5.56
C GLY A 216 4.40 10.51 -4.51
N ILE A 217 3.08 10.61 -4.68
CA ILE A 217 2.20 11.24 -3.69
C ILE A 217 2.18 10.36 -2.44
N LYS A 218 2.26 10.98 -1.26
CA LYS A 218 2.18 10.24 0.01
C LYS A 218 0.81 9.56 0.13
N GLU A 219 0.76 8.34 0.65
CA GLU A 219 -0.48 7.55 0.70
C GLU A 219 -1.59 8.29 1.46
N ARG A 220 -1.24 8.97 2.57
CA ARG A 220 -2.17 9.81 3.34
C ARG A 220 -2.81 10.91 2.50
N GLU A 221 -2.00 11.64 1.72
CA GLU A 221 -2.47 12.74 0.88
C GLU A 221 -3.42 12.22 -0.21
N ALA A 222 -3.08 11.08 -0.81
CA ALA A 222 -3.94 10.42 -1.79
C ALA A 222 -5.27 9.94 -1.17
N LEU A 223 -5.26 9.35 0.03
CA LEU A 223 -6.45 8.82 0.71
C LEU A 223 -7.42 9.91 1.22
N LYS A 224 -6.94 11.15 1.41
CA LYS A 224 -7.85 12.29 1.65
C LYS A 224 -8.83 12.49 0.50
N LEU A 225 -8.38 12.22 -0.74
CA LEU A 225 -9.15 12.47 -1.96
C LEU A 225 -9.80 11.19 -2.52
N LEU A 226 -9.10 10.07 -2.41
CA LEU A 226 -9.40 8.81 -3.09
C LEU A 226 -9.84 7.75 -2.10
N SER A 227 -10.98 7.12 -2.38
CA SER A 227 -11.51 6.03 -1.56
C SER A 227 -10.98 4.68 -2.05
N VAL A 228 -10.17 4.01 -1.24
CA VAL A 228 -9.57 2.70 -1.56
C VAL A 228 -9.84 1.72 -0.42
N GLY A 229 -10.52 0.62 -0.71
CA GLY A 229 -10.73 -0.46 0.27
C GLY A 229 -9.53 -1.43 0.33
N ARG A 230 -9.48 -2.27 1.38
CA ARG A 230 -8.38 -3.23 1.62
C ARG A 230 -8.08 -4.08 0.38
N ALA A 231 -9.08 -4.73 -0.19
CA ALA A 231 -8.88 -5.62 -1.34
C ALA A 231 -8.22 -4.91 -2.54
N SER A 232 -8.63 -3.67 -2.83
CA SER A 232 -8.05 -2.88 -3.93
C SER A 232 -6.62 -2.44 -3.63
N LEU A 233 -6.35 -2.05 -2.38
CA LEU A 233 -5.01 -1.70 -1.93
C LEU A 233 -4.07 -2.92 -2.02
N LEU A 234 -4.48 -4.05 -1.47
CA LEU A 234 -3.70 -5.28 -1.50
C LEU A 234 -3.44 -5.70 -2.95
N HIS A 235 -4.45 -5.66 -3.81
CA HIS A 235 -4.27 -5.92 -5.24
C HIS A 235 -3.26 -4.98 -5.91
N ALA A 236 -3.23 -3.70 -5.51
CA ALA A 236 -2.28 -2.73 -6.05
C ALA A 236 -0.85 -3.01 -5.57
N VAL A 237 -0.65 -3.26 -4.27
CA VAL A 237 0.68 -3.44 -3.69
C VAL A 237 1.28 -4.81 -4.01
N THR A 238 0.48 -5.88 -4.04
CA THR A 238 0.93 -7.23 -4.43
C THR A 238 1.40 -7.32 -5.89
N ARG A 239 1.03 -6.33 -6.70
CA ARG A 239 1.43 -6.16 -8.10
C ARG A 239 2.43 -5.03 -8.33
N ALA A 240 2.84 -4.32 -7.29
CA ALA A 240 3.90 -3.32 -7.33
C ALA A 240 5.20 -3.98 -6.85
N ALA A 241 6.28 -3.88 -7.60
CA ALA A 241 7.57 -4.48 -7.24
C ALA A 241 8.32 -3.66 -6.20
N SER A 242 8.25 -2.33 -6.31
CA SER A 242 9.02 -1.37 -5.51
C SER A 242 8.87 -1.55 -4.00
N PRO A 243 7.70 -1.83 -3.39
CA PRO A 243 7.65 -2.03 -1.95
C PRO A 243 8.49 -3.23 -1.51
N TRP A 244 8.56 -4.28 -2.33
CA TRP A 244 9.26 -5.52 -2.00
C TRP A 244 10.77 -5.40 -2.24
N TYR A 245 11.19 -4.89 -3.40
CA TYR A 245 12.62 -4.75 -3.68
C TYR A 245 13.26 -3.64 -2.83
N CYS A 246 12.54 -2.59 -2.47
CA CYS A 246 13.16 -1.47 -1.76
C CYS A 246 13.13 -1.63 -0.25
N PHE A 247 12.22 -2.45 0.27
CA PHE A 247 12.12 -2.70 1.71
C PHE A 247 12.66 -4.06 2.12
N VAL A 248 12.37 -5.12 1.35
CA VAL A 248 12.72 -6.50 1.73
C VAL A 248 14.12 -6.86 1.25
N ALA A 249 14.35 -6.81 -0.06
CA ALA A 249 15.61 -7.23 -0.66
C ALA A 249 15.93 -6.37 -1.91
N PRO A 250 16.85 -5.39 -1.80
CA PRO A 250 17.32 -4.60 -2.92
C PRO A 250 17.75 -5.47 -4.09
N TYR A 251 17.36 -5.08 -5.30
CA TYR A 251 17.52 -5.92 -6.49
C TYR A 251 18.98 -6.38 -6.70
N ARG A 252 19.96 -5.49 -6.53
CA ARG A 252 21.39 -5.82 -6.65
C ARG A 252 21.86 -6.83 -5.60
N GLU A 253 21.47 -6.63 -4.34
CA GLU A 253 21.78 -7.58 -3.27
C GLU A 253 21.14 -8.94 -3.52
N LEU A 254 19.96 -8.95 -4.13
CA LEU A 254 19.23 -10.18 -4.44
C LEU A 254 19.97 -11.01 -5.50
N GLU A 255 20.37 -10.40 -6.63
CA GLU A 255 21.13 -11.09 -7.68
C GLU A 255 22.45 -11.66 -7.14
N GLU A 256 23.17 -10.87 -6.34
CA GLU A 256 24.42 -11.28 -5.71
C GLU A 256 24.19 -12.43 -4.71
N THR A 257 23.15 -12.36 -3.88
CA THR A 257 22.86 -13.41 -2.90
C THR A 257 22.46 -14.72 -3.58
N VAL A 258 21.58 -14.66 -4.58
CA VAL A 258 21.08 -15.85 -5.30
C VAL A 258 22.19 -16.54 -6.10
N SER A 259 23.08 -15.77 -6.74
CA SER A 259 24.21 -16.33 -7.51
C SER A 259 25.24 -17.07 -6.65
N ARG A 260 25.28 -16.80 -5.34
CA ARG A 260 26.16 -17.45 -4.37
C ARG A 260 25.55 -18.69 -3.71
N LEU A 261 24.27 -18.99 -3.96
CA LEU A 261 23.62 -20.19 -3.42
C LEU A 261 24.17 -21.45 -4.09
N ASP A 262 24.28 -22.53 -3.31
CA ASP A 262 24.51 -23.88 -3.83
C ASP A 262 23.39 -24.28 -4.83
N PRO A 263 23.66 -25.11 -5.86
CA PRO A 263 22.67 -25.50 -6.86
C PRO A 263 21.34 -26.04 -6.29
N LEU A 264 21.37 -26.80 -5.20
CA LEU A 264 20.14 -27.33 -4.58
C LEU A 264 19.32 -26.19 -3.97
N TRP A 265 19.98 -25.22 -3.32
CA TRP A 265 19.32 -24.03 -2.80
C TRP A 265 18.81 -23.10 -3.91
N GLN A 266 19.50 -23.00 -5.05
CA GLN A 266 19.00 -22.26 -6.22
C GLN A 266 17.71 -22.89 -6.77
N GLN A 267 17.66 -24.23 -6.85
CA GLN A 267 16.47 -24.94 -7.30
C GLN A 267 15.30 -24.72 -6.32
N ALA A 268 15.53 -24.89 -5.03
CA ALA A 268 14.51 -24.69 -4.00
C ALA A 268 14.02 -23.23 -3.95
N TYR A 269 14.93 -22.27 -4.10
CA TYR A 269 14.61 -20.85 -4.29
C TYR A 269 13.71 -20.62 -5.51
N GLY A 270 14.03 -21.23 -6.65
CA GLY A 270 13.23 -21.12 -7.88
C GLY A 270 11.80 -21.64 -7.69
N VAL A 271 11.65 -22.79 -7.03
CA VAL A 271 10.33 -23.34 -6.65
C VAL A 271 9.58 -22.36 -5.76
N ALA A 272 10.23 -21.85 -4.71
CA ALA A 272 9.63 -20.90 -3.78
C ALA A 272 9.21 -19.60 -4.46
N ALA A 273 10.06 -19.03 -5.32
CA ALA A 273 9.77 -17.81 -6.07
C ALA A 273 8.57 -18.00 -7.01
N ALA A 274 8.45 -19.15 -7.67
CA ALA A 274 7.30 -19.48 -8.50
C ALA A 274 6.01 -19.62 -7.67
N ARG A 275 6.06 -20.33 -6.53
CA ARG A 275 4.91 -20.53 -5.64
C ARG A 275 4.43 -19.23 -5.02
N VAL A 276 5.32 -18.45 -4.43
CA VAL A 276 4.99 -17.16 -3.84
C VAL A 276 4.57 -16.17 -4.93
N GLY A 277 5.20 -16.20 -6.11
CA GLY A 277 4.83 -15.37 -7.26
C GLY A 277 3.42 -15.68 -7.79
N ALA A 278 2.93 -16.90 -7.66
CA ALA A 278 1.55 -17.22 -7.99
C ALA A 278 0.53 -16.52 -7.07
N LEU A 279 0.92 -16.25 -5.82
CA LEU A 279 0.10 -15.56 -4.82
C LEU A 279 0.28 -14.03 -4.88
N ILE A 280 1.54 -13.58 -4.97
CA ILE A 280 1.96 -12.17 -4.95
C ILE A 280 2.95 -11.95 -6.11
N PRO A 281 2.46 -11.68 -7.33
CA PRO A 281 3.28 -11.69 -8.56
C PRO A 281 4.52 -10.80 -8.52
N ALA A 282 4.45 -9.63 -7.88
CA ALA A 282 5.56 -8.70 -7.83
C ALA A 282 6.54 -8.95 -6.66
N ALA A 283 6.20 -9.86 -5.75
CA ALA A 283 6.97 -10.13 -4.54
C ALA A 283 7.59 -11.52 -4.47
N GLY A 284 7.26 -12.41 -5.42
CA GLY A 284 7.69 -13.81 -5.40
C GLY A 284 9.17 -13.99 -5.11
N ILE A 285 10.01 -13.28 -5.87
CA ILE A 285 11.48 -13.31 -5.77
C ILE A 285 11.98 -12.81 -4.39
N PRO A 286 11.71 -11.55 -3.96
CA PRO A 286 12.23 -11.04 -2.68
C PRO A 286 11.68 -11.78 -1.46
N ILE A 287 10.42 -12.23 -1.48
CA ILE A 287 9.85 -13.01 -0.38
C ILE A 287 10.43 -14.42 -0.35
N ALA A 288 10.61 -15.09 -1.49
CA ALA A 288 11.22 -16.42 -1.53
C ALA A 288 12.64 -16.42 -0.95
N LEU A 289 13.43 -15.39 -1.24
CA LEU A 289 14.77 -15.24 -0.63
C LEU A 289 14.67 -15.05 0.89
N ALA A 290 13.75 -14.19 1.36
CA ALA A 290 13.54 -13.97 2.79
C ALA A 290 13.11 -15.25 3.53
N LEU A 291 12.26 -16.08 2.92
CA LEU A 291 11.84 -17.37 3.49
C LEU A 291 12.98 -18.39 3.46
N LEU A 292 13.77 -18.43 2.38
CA LEU A 292 14.94 -19.30 2.27
C LEU A 292 15.97 -19.00 3.35
N GLU A 293 16.35 -17.73 3.52
CA GLU A 293 17.29 -17.33 4.57
C GLU A 293 16.78 -17.67 5.96
N GLN A 294 15.48 -17.54 6.17
CA GLN A 294 14.87 -17.94 7.43
C GLN A 294 14.93 -19.46 7.63
N ALA A 295 14.70 -20.26 6.58
CA ALA A 295 14.80 -21.71 6.64
C ALA A 295 16.24 -22.16 6.94
N VAL A 296 17.23 -21.54 6.32
CA VAL A 296 18.65 -21.75 6.63
C VAL A 296 18.95 -21.41 8.09
N ALA A 297 18.45 -20.28 8.61
CA ALA A 297 18.62 -19.90 10.01
C ALA A 297 17.92 -20.87 11.00
N GLU A 298 16.90 -21.60 10.54
CA GLU A 298 16.24 -22.67 11.30
C GLU A 298 16.95 -24.03 11.18
N GLY A 299 17.98 -24.14 10.35
CA GLY A 299 18.72 -25.38 10.10
C GLY A 299 17.98 -26.36 9.18
N LEU A 300 17.07 -25.87 8.33
CA LEU A 300 16.41 -26.68 7.31
C LEU A 300 17.35 -26.90 6.11
N ASP A 301 17.23 -28.06 5.49
CA ASP A 301 17.79 -28.36 4.18
C ASP A 301 16.82 -27.90 3.06
N PRO A 302 17.22 -27.95 1.77
CA PRO A 302 16.38 -27.52 0.66
C PRO A 302 15.01 -28.22 0.59
N ASP A 303 14.98 -29.53 0.88
CA ASP A 303 13.74 -30.32 0.84
C ASP A 303 12.80 -29.97 1.99
N GLY A 304 13.33 -29.82 3.21
CA GLY A 304 12.60 -29.35 4.38
C GLY A 304 12.05 -27.94 4.21
N PHE A 305 12.81 -27.05 3.55
CA PHE A 305 12.34 -25.72 3.17
C PHE A 305 11.13 -25.79 2.24
N VAL A 306 11.20 -26.58 1.16
CA VAL A 306 10.11 -26.73 0.19
C VAL A 306 8.88 -27.38 0.85
N ALA A 307 9.08 -28.40 1.69
CA ALA A 307 8.00 -29.06 2.43
C ALA A 307 7.27 -28.09 3.37
N LYS A 308 8.01 -27.29 4.15
CA LYS A 308 7.44 -26.25 5.03
C LYS A 308 6.71 -25.16 4.25
N LEU A 309 7.21 -24.80 3.07
CA LEU A 309 6.53 -23.86 2.17
C LEU A 309 5.20 -24.42 1.69
N GLU A 310 5.19 -25.65 1.16
CA GLU A 310 3.97 -26.29 0.69
C GLU A 310 2.95 -26.43 1.83
N GLU A 311 3.39 -26.80 3.04
CA GLU A 311 2.50 -26.83 4.21
C GLU A 311 1.88 -25.45 4.51
N SER A 312 2.69 -24.39 4.47
CA SER A 312 2.23 -23.02 4.75
C SER A 312 1.28 -22.49 3.67
N LEU A 313 1.40 -22.97 2.43
CA LEU A 313 0.60 -22.53 1.29
C LEU A 313 -0.61 -23.44 0.97
N ARG A 314 -0.73 -24.61 1.62
CA ARG A 314 -1.84 -25.57 1.39
C ARG A 314 -3.21 -25.03 1.77
N THR A 315 -3.29 -24.15 2.76
CA THR A 315 -4.57 -23.57 3.15
C THR A 315 -4.94 -22.50 2.13
N GLY A 316 -6.04 -22.67 1.40
CA GLY A 316 -6.59 -21.56 0.60
C GLY A 316 -6.90 -20.36 1.50
N GLY A 317 -6.71 -19.13 1.01
CA GLY A 317 -6.96 -17.95 1.83
C GLY A 317 -6.31 -16.68 1.31
N ASP A 318 -6.29 -15.67 2.17
CA ASP A 318 -5.65 -14.39 1.91
C ASP A 318 -4.12 -14.58 1.81
N PRO A 319 -3.46 -14.18 0.70
CA PRO A 319 -2.02 -14.37 0.52
C PRO A 319 -1.14 -13.81 1.64
N ILE A 320 -1.57 -12.73 2.29
CA ILE A 320 -0.81 -12.12 3.39
C ILE A 320 -0.90 -12.99 4.63
N GLU A 321 -2.09 -13.50 4.96
CA GLU A 321 -2.27 -14.41 6.10
C GLU A 321 -1.47 -15.70 5.93
N LEU A 322 -1.41 -16.25 4.71
CA LEU A 322 -0.62 -17.44 4.40
C LEU A 322 0.88 -17.22 4.63
N LEU A 323 1.42 -16.09 4.16
CA LEU A 323 2.83 -15.78 4.37
C LEU A 323 3.15 -15.44 5.83
N LEU A 324 2.24 -14.77 6.53
CA LEU A 324 2.36 -14.53 7.98
C LEU A 324 2.24 -15.81 8.81
N SER A 325 1.67 -16.88 8.25
CA SER A 325 1.59 -18.19 8.92
C SER A 325 2.96 -18.87 9.05
N TRP A 326 3.96 -18.45 8.26
CA TRP A 326 5.35 -18.88 8.38
C TRP A 326 5.93 -18.38 9.71
N GLY A 327 5.85 -19.23 10.73
CA GLY A 327 6.41 -18.95 12.04
C GLY A 327 7.89 -19.33 12.16
N VAL A 328 8.54 -18.76 13.17
CA VAL A 328 9.92 -19.08 13.55
C VAL A 328 9.97 -19.60 14.98
N GLY A 329 10.55 -20.78 15.18
CA GLY A 329 10.61 -21.42 16.51
C GLY A 329 9.23 -21.66 17.14
N GLY A 330 8.19 -21.80 16.30
CA GLY A 330 6.78 -21.93 16.71
C GLY A 330 6.06 -20.62 17.02
N TRP A 331 6.73 -19.46 16.93
CA TRP A 331 6.11 -18.15 17.04
C TRP A 331 5.59 -17.67 15.70
N LYS A 332 4.34 -17.20 15.66
CA LYS A 332 3.70 -16.67 14.47
C LYS A 332 3.30 -15.20 14.67
N PRO A 333 3.60 -14.31 13.70
CA PRO A 333 3.07 -12.96 13.71
C PRO A 333 1.54 -12.99 13.49
N SER A 334 0.81 -12.11 14.18
CA SER A 334 -0.64 -11.99 14.03
C SER A 334 -1.12 -10.58 14.37
N ILE A 335 -2.31 -10.24 13.88
CA ILE A 335 -2.96 -8.96 14.12
C ILE A 335 -4.35 -9.21 14.71
N LEU A 336 -4.66 -8.53 15.81
CA LEU A 336 -6.02 -8.46 16.34
C LEU A 336 -6.59 -7.05 16.16
N PRO A 337 -7.65 -6.87 15.36
CA PRO A 337 -8.40 -5.62 15.34
C PRO A 337 -9.14 -5.43 16.67
N LEU A 338 -9.06 -4.23 17.23
CA LEU A 338 -9.73 -3.87 18.47
C LEU A 338 -10.93 -2.94 18.20
N PRO A 339 -11.95 -2.96 19.08
CA PRO A 339 -13.10 -2.03 18.99
C PRO A 339 -12.73 -0.55 19.07
N SER A 340 -11.53 -0.21 19.57
CA SER A 340 -11.04 1.16 19.69
C SER A 340 -10.44 1.73 18.40
N HIS A 341 -10.77 1.17 17.23
CA HIS A 341 -10.17 1.57 15.95
C HIS A 341 -8.63 1.47 16.00
N SER A 342 -8.12 0.41 16.60
CA SER A 342 -6.69 0.14 16.72
C SER A 342 -6.40 -1.34 16.51
N PHE A 343 -5.15 -1.68 16.22
CA PHE A 343 -4.69 -3.03 15.96
C PHE A 343 -3.65 -3.43 16.99
N GLU A 344 -3.81 -4.59 17.62
CA GLU A 344 -2.71 -5.19 18.38
C GLU A 344 -1.91 -6.10 17.47
N VAL A 345 -0.61 -5.85 17.40
CA VAL A 345 0.34 -6.63 16.61
C VAL A 345 1.15 -7.51 17.55
N ARG A 346 1.19 -8.81 17.24
CA ARG A 346 1.51 -9.85 18.22
C ARG A 346 2.41 -10.91 17.63
N LEU A 347 3.26 -11.49 18.47
CA LEU A 347 3.83 -12.83 18.27
C LEU A 347 3.06 -13.82 19.15
N VAL A 348 2.64 -14.94 18.58
CA VAL A 348 1.82 -15.95 19.27
C VAL A 348 2.45 -17.33 19.13
N ARG A 349 2.50 -18.11 20.22
CA ARG A 349 2.99 -19.49 20.26
C ARG A 349 2.19 -20.31 21.27
N LYS A 350 1.38 -21.28 20.83
CA LYS A 350 0.55 -22.18 21.68
C LYS A 350 -0.21 -21.48 22.84
N HIS A 351 0.45 -21.23 23.96
CA HIS A 351 -0.11 -20.62 25.18
C HIS A 351 0.57 -19.30 25.57
N GLU A 352 1.50 -18.82 24.76
CA GLU A 352 2.28 -17.60 24.96
C GLU A 352 1.94 -16.57 23.89
N MET A 353 1.96 -15.30 24.29
CA MET A 353 1.73 -14.16 23.40
C MET A 353 2.56 -12.97 23.85
N ILE A 354 3.21 -12.33 22.88
CA ILE A 354 3.93 -11.07 23.07
C ILE A 354 3.23 -10.03 22.19
N VAL A 355 2.54 -9.07 22.82
CA VAL A 355 2.04 -7.88 22.13
C VAL A 355 3.21 -6.91 22.02
N PHE A 356 3.66 -6.63 20.81
CA PHE A 356 4.83 -5.77 20.59
C PHE A 356 4.46 -4.40 20.02
N ASP A 357 3.25 -4.24 19.50
CA ASP A 357 2.75 -2.93 19.12
C ASP A 357 1.23 -2.82 19.23
N ARG A 358 0.76 -1.59 19.42
CA ARG A 358 -0.65 -1.21 19.26
C ARG A 358 -0.72 0.00 18.35
N VAL A 359 -1.31 -0.19 17.18
CA VAL A 359 -1.36 0.81 16.11
C VAL A 359 -2.78 1.34 15.97
N PRO A 360 -3.07 2.61 16.32
CA PRO A 360 -4.32 3.27 15.95
C PRO A 360 -4.50 3.30 14.42
N ALA A 361 -5.73 3.12 13.94
CA ALA A 361 -6.03 3.16 12.52
C ALA A 361 -5.66 4.50 11.88
N GLU A 362 -5.94 5.61 12.57
CA GLU A 362 -5.54 6.94 12.10
C GLU A 362 -4.02 7.09 11.97
N GLU A 363 -3.26 6.59 12.94
CA GLU A 363 -1.80 6.62 12.90
C GLU A 363 -1.25 5.75 11.75
N ALA A 364 -1.84 4.56 11.52
CA ALA A 364 -1.49 3.74 10.37
C ALA A 364 -1.73 4.47 9.05
N LEU A 365 -2.90 5.10 8.89
CA LEU A 365 -3.25 5.88 7.70
C LEU A 365 -2.35 7.09 7.49
N GLU A 366 -1.92 7.74 8.58
CA GLU A 366 -0.99 8.86 8.55
C GLU A 366 0.44 8.43 8.18
N ALA A 367 0.87 7.29 8.72
CA ALA A 367 2.20 6.73 8.46
C ALA A 367 2.35 6.28 6.98
N GLY A 368 1.31 5.70 6.39
CA GLY A 368 1.46 5.00 5.12
C GLY A 368 2.06 3.60 5.31
N VAL A 369 2.08 2.79 4.25
CA VAL A 369 2.54 1.39 4.33
C VAL A 369 4.01 1.33 4.71
N ARG A 370 4.85 2.16 4.06
CA ARG A 370 6.30 2.11 4.26
C ARG A 370 6.71 2.46 5.69
N ARG A 371 6.25 3.59 6.24
CA ARG A 371 6.63 4.00 7.60
C ARG A 371 6.03 3.07 8.66
N ALA A 372 4.83 2.54 8.42
CA ALA A 372 4.27 1.51 9.28
C ALA A 372 5.15 0.24 9.27
N ALA A 373 5.66 -0.18 8.12
CA ALA A 373 6.57 -1.32 8.01
C ALA A 373 7.91 -1.06 8.74
N GLU A 374 8.49 0.14 8.61
CA GLU A 374 9.71 0.53 9.33
C GLU A 374 9.50 0.48 10.86
N ARG A 375 8.40 1.04 11.36
CA ARG A 375 8.02 0.97 12.79
C ARG A 375 7.84 -0.48 13.25
N LEU A 376 7.04 -1.26 12.52
CA LEU A 376 6.72 -2.63 12.89
C LEU A 376 7.95 -3.53 12.85
N ARG A 377 8.91 -3.29 11.95
CA ARG A 377 10.20 -3.99 11.93
C ARG A 377 10.97 -3.77 13.22
N ALA A 378 11.15 -2.51 13.63
CA ALA A 378 11.86 -2.18 14.87
C ALA A 378 11.20 -2.84 16.10
N LYS A 379 9.86 -2.79 16.17
CA LYS A 379 9.11 -3.42 17.26
C LYS A 379 9.12 -4.94 17.22
N LEU A 380 9.12 -5.53 16.03
CA LEU A 380 9.24 -6.97 15.85
C LEU A 380 10.64 -7.47 16.28
N GLU A 381 11.69 -6.72 16.02
CA GLU A 381 13.07 -7.04 16.45
C GLU A 381 13.20 -7.07 17.98
N GLU A 382 12.62 -6.09 18.67
CA GLU A 382 12.50 -6.08 20.15
C GLU A 382 11.75 -7.33 20.65
N ALA A 383 10.65 -7.69 19.97
CA ALA A 383 9.82 -8.85 20.32
C ALA A 383 10.54 -10.18 20.11
N VAL A 384 11.28 -10.33 19.01
CA VAL A 384 12.11 -11.50 18.67
C VAL A 384 13.21 -11.69 19.70
N THR A 385 13.81 -10.61 20.17
CA THR A 385 14.81 -10.64 21.26
C THR A 385 14.15 -11.13 22.56
N THR A 386 12.96 -10.60 22.89
CA THR A 386 12.18 -11.00 24.07
C THR A 386 11.78 -12.48 24.00
N ALA A 387 11.41 -12.98 22.82
CA ALA A 387 11.07 -14.37 22.56
C ALA A 387 12.28 -15.33 22.56
N ARG A 388 13.50 -14.82 22.81
CA ARG A 388 14.77 -15.58 22.78
C ARG A 388 15.03 -16.26 21.43
N LEU A 389 14.63 -15.60 20.35
CA LEU A 389 14.84 -16.05 18.97
C LEU A 389 16.06 -15.38 18.31
N ARG A 390 16.84 -14.59 19.06
CA ARG A 390 18.01 -13.87 18.53
C ARG A 390 19.01 -14.86 17.90
N GLY A 391 19.49 -14.55 16.70
CA GLY A 391 20.40 -15.40 15.92
C GLY A 391 19.70 -16.55 15.17
N LYS A 392 18.38 -16.73 15.34
CA LYS A 392 17.57 -17.71 14.61
C LYS A 392 16.62 -17.06 13.60
N VAL A 393 16.69 -15.74 13.47
CA VAL A 393 15.79 -14.97 12.60
C VAL A 393 16.62 -14.22 11.57
N ALA A 394 16.31 -14.43 10.30
CA ALA A 394 16.94 -13.74 9.20
C ALA A 394 16.45 -12.29 9.09
N GLU A 395 17.35 -11.38 8.76
CA GLU A 395 17.05 -9.94 8.64
C GLU A 395 16.03 -9.66 7.52
N ARG A 396 16.16 -10.32 6.36
CA ARG A 396 15.19 -10.15 5.25
C ARG A 396 13.82 -10.71 5.60
N TRP A 397 13.75 -11.74 6.44
CA TRP A 397 12.48 -12.26 6.95
C TRP A 397 11.78 -11.24 7.84
N LEU A 398 12.49 -10.56 8.75
CA LEU A 398 11.92 -9.49 9.57
C LEU A 398 11.33 -8.38 8.70
N ARG A 399 12.04 -7.97 7.65
CA ARG A 399 11.56 -6.97 6.69
C ARG A 399 10.31 -7.46 5.95
N ALA A 400 10.31 -8.69 5.45
CA ALA A 400 9.14 -9.25 4.77
C ALA A 400 7.91 -9.29 5.69
N VAL A 401 8.05 -9.81 6.91
CA VAL A 401 6.96 -9.89 7.89
C VAL A 401 6.47 -8.51 8.30
N ALA A 402 7.37 -7.56 8.55
CA ALA A 402 6.97 -6.20 8.91
C ALA A 402 6.16 -5.50 7.81
N LEU A 403 6.55 -5.70 6.54
CA LEU A 403 5.79 -5.16 5.41
C LEU A 403 4.42 -5.83 5.27
N LEU A 404 4.33 -7.15 5.43
CA LEU A 404 3.07 -7.89 5.40
C LEU A 404 2.13 -7.44 6.53
N LEU A 405 2.65 -7.27 7.76
CA LEU A 405 1.89 -6.73 8.89
C LEU A 405 1.43 -5.29 8.63
N ALA A 406 2.28 -4.45 8.06
CA ALA A 406 1.93 -3.08 7.71
C ALA A 406 0.82 -3.01 6.67
N LEU A 407 0.87 -3.86 5.63
CA LEU A 407 -0.18 -3.96 4.63
C LEU A 407 -1.50 -4.39 5.24
N GLU A 408 -1.48 -5.32 6.18
CA GLU A 408 -2.68 -5.80 6.84
C GLU A 408 -3.30 -4.75 7.76
N VAL A 409 -2.48 -4.12 8.60
CA VAL A 409 -2.90 -3.03 9.50
C VAL A 409 -3.45 -1.86 8.69
N PHE A 410 -2.71 -1.40 7.68
CA PHE A 410 -3.10 -0.26 6.84
C PHE A 410 -4.34 -0.58 6.00
N GLY A 411 -4.40 -1.77 5.41
CA GLY A 411 -5.54 -2.22 4.63
C GLY A 411 -6.83 -2.24 5.44
N ARG A 412 -6.80 -2.80 6.66
CA ARG A 412 -7.95 -2.76 7.58
C ARG A 412 -8.26 -1.34 8.06
N ALA A 413 -7.26 -0.49 8.26
CA ALA A 413 -7.46 0.90 8.63
C ALA A 413 -8.25 1.68 7.57
N CYS A 414 -8.00 1.41 6.28
CA CYS A 414 -8.77 2.00 5.17
C CYS A 414 -10.27 1.64 5.21
N GLU A 415 -10.65 0.50 5.77
CA GLU A 415 -12.04 0.04 5.86
C GLU A 415 -12.77 0.62 7.07
N ILE A 416 -12.06 0.78 8.19
CA ILE A 416 -12.61 1.32 9.44
C ILE A 416 -12.82 2.85 9.32
N GLY A 417 -12.02 3.52 8.48
CA GLY A 417 -12.01 4.98 8.37
C GLY A 417 -11.40 5.65 9.61
N PRO A 418 -11.21 6.98 9.58
CA PRO A 418 -10.80 7.72 10.77
C PRO A 418 -11.83 7.47 11.88
N ALA A 419 -11.37 7.29 13.11
CA ALA A 419 -12.27 7.30 14.25
C ALA A 419 -13.16 8.55 14.13
N PRO A 420 -14.49 8.45 14.36
CA PRO A 420 -15.33 9.64 14.35
C PRO A 420 -14.68 10.65 15.27
N ALA A 421 -14.24 11.78 14.68
CA ALA A 421 -13.42 12.81 15.32
C ALA A 421 -13.89 12.90 16.75
N GLU A 422 -13.03 12.47 17.70
CA GLU A 422 -13.38 12.12 19.09
C GLU A 422 -14.68 12.81 19.39
N HIS A 423 -15.83 12.09 19.38
CA HIS A 423 -17.14 12.67 19.68
C HIS A 423 -16.85 13.73 20.72
N ARG A 424 -16.91 15.03 20.34
CA ARG A 424 -16.53 16.14 21.22
C ARG A 424 -17.11 15.73 22.55
N ARG A 425 -16.26 15.27 23.50
CA ARG A 425 -16.72 14.37 24.58
C ARG A 425 -17.98 15.02 25.09
N PRO A 426 -19.16 14.38 24.94
CA PRO A 426 -20.43 15.09 24.94
C PRO A 426 -20.37 16.09 26.07
N ALA A 427 -20.42 17.38 25.73
CA ALA A 427 -20.15 18.46 26.68
C ALA A 427 -20.94 18.15 27.95
N GLY A 428 -20.22 17.85 29.04
CA GLY A 428 -20.81 17.29 30.26
C GLY A 428 -20.36 15.88 30.68
N THR A 429 -19.25 15.33 30.16
CA THR A 429 -18.63 14.15 30.78
C THR A 429 -17.79 14.62 31.97
N LEU A 430 -18.35 14.55 33.18
CA LEU A 430 -17.64 14.83 34.42
C LEU A 430 -16.54 13.79 34.64
N ALA A 431 -15.28 14.23 34.73
CA ALA A 431 -14.14 13.36 34.97
C ALA A 431 -13.09 14.05 35.86
N GLU A 432 -12.48 13.28 36.75
CA GLU A 432 -11.37 13.69 37.61
C GLU A 432 -10.19 12.75 37.35
N ARG A 433 -8.97 13.31 37.29
CA ARG A 433 -7.75 12.57 36.94
C ARG A 433 -6.58 12.97 37.82
N ALA A 434 -5.66 12.03 38.03
CA ALA A 434 -4.38 12.28 38.68
C ALA A 434 -3.31 11.32 38.16
N LYS A 435 -2.04 11.71 38.34
CA LYS A 435 -0.89 10.86 38.06
C LYS A 435 -0.27 10.40 39.37
N VAL A 436 -0.11 9.09 39.54
CA VAL A 436 0.52 8.48 40.73
C VAL A 436 1.67 7.59 40.24
N GLY A 437 2.89 8.06 40.40
CA GLY A 437 4.07 7.47 39.75
C GLY A 437 3.92 7.47 38.22
N ASP A 438 4.04 6.31 37.59
CA ASP A 438 3.92 6.14 36.14
C ASP A 438 2.48 5.84 35.67
N ALA A 439 1.52 5.74 36.58
CA ALA A 439 0.13 5.44 36.26
C ALA A 439 -0.71 6.73 36.20
N GLU A 440 -1.48 6.90 35.13
CA GLU A 440 -2.57 7.89 35.07
C GLU A 440 -3.84 7.21 35.58
N ILE A 441 -4.46 7.76 36.61
CA ILE A 441 -5.74 7.28 37.11
C ILE A 441 -6.86 8.27 36.82
N ALA A 442 -8.03 7.73 36.51
CA ALA A 442 -9.19 8.54 36.19
C ALA A 442 -10.46 7.94 36.78
N VAL A 443 -11.35 8.82 37.23
CA VAL A 443 -12.74 8.49 37.57
C VAL A 443 -13.65 9.36 36.71
N GLU A 444 -14.62 8.76 36.03
CA GLU A 444 -15.47 9.44 35.06
C GLU A 444 -16.93 8.99 35.13
N ILE A 445 -17.86 9.94 34.89
CA ILE A 445 -19.27 9.65 34.66
C ILE A 445 -19.50 9.54 33.15
N VAL A 446 -19.80 8.33 32.69
CA VAL A 446 -20.04 8.02 31.27
C VAL A 446 -21.50 7.69 31.01
N ARG A 447 -22.07 8.24 29.94
CA ARG A 447 -23.39 7.84 29.42
C ARG A 447 -23.22 6.82 28.29
N ARG A 448 -23.89 5.67 28.40
CA ARG A 448 -23.95 4.66 27.32
C ARG A 448 -25.39 4.19 27.17
N ARG A 449 -25.94 4.30 25.95
CA ARG A 449 -27.32 3.88 25.60
C ARG A 449 -28.37 4.42 26.59
N GLY A 450 -28.31 5.72 26.88
CA GLY A 450 -29.23 6.40 27.82
C GLY A 450 -28.98 6.12 29.31
N ARG A 451 -28.03 5.25 29.68
CA ARG A 451 -27.72 4.88 31.08
C ARG A 451 -26.44 5.57 31.56
N LYS A 452 -26.41 5.99 32.82
CA LYS A 452 -25.23 6.58 33.48
C LYS A 452 -24.39 5.51 34.17
N TYR A 453 -23.07 5.63 34.05
CA TYR A 453 -22.08 4.75 34.66
C TYR A 453 -21.00 5.59 35.34
N LEU A 454 -20.55 5.15 36.50
CA LEU A 454 -19.39 5.68 37.18
C LEU A 454 -18.24 4.69 36.95
N ALA A 455 -17.21 5.11 36.24
CA ALA A 455 -16.11 4.25 35.84
C ALA A 455 -14.78 4.74 36.43
N ALA A 456 -13.89 3.79 36.73
CA ALA A 456 -12.52 4.07 37.16
C ALA A 456 -11.54 3.33 36.23
N SER A 457 -10.44 3.98 35.87
CA SER A 457 -9.41 3.44 34.97
C SER A 457 -7.99 3.78 35.42
N ILE A 458 -7.05 2.91 35.05
CA ILE A 458 -5.59 3.06 35.26
C ILE A 458 -4.91 2.95 33.90
N SER A 459 -4.14 3.97 33.52
CA SER A 459 -3.41 4.09 32.25
C SER A 459 -4.30 3.72 31.05
N GLY A 460 -5.52 4.26 31.03
CA GLY A 460 -6.53 4.02 30.01
C GLY A 460 -7.27 2.68 30.09
N LYS A 461 -6.82 1.72 30.93
CA LYS A 461 -7.52 0.44 31.15
C LYS A 461 -8.58 0.59 32.24
N ARG A 462 -9.82 0.28 31.91
CA ARG A 462 -10.95 0.34 32.85
C ARG A 462 -10.85 -0.78 33.89
N VAL A 463 -10.85 -0.41 35.17
CA VAL A 463 -10.78 -1.34 36.30
C VAL A 463 -12.19 -1.69 36.79
N VAL A 464 -13.08 -0.71 36.86
CA VAL A 464 -14.47 -0.92 37.27
C VAL A 464 -15.40 0.06 36.55
N ALA A 465 -16.64 -0.36 36.29
CA ALA A 465 -17.73 0.53 35.95
C ALA A 465 -19.02 0.08 36.63
N VAL A 466 -19.67 0.99 37.35
CA VAL A 466 -20.93 0.74 38.05
C VAL A 466 -22.02 1.58 37.42
N ARG A 467 -23.09 0.94 36.94
CA ARG A 467 -24.30 1.64 36.50
C ARG A 467 -24.96 2.31 37.71
N PHE A 468 -25.44 3.54 37.54
CA PHE A 468 -26.08 4.26 38.64
C PHE A 468 -27.33 5.05 38.25
N GLY A 469 -28.28 5.09 39.20
CA GLY A 469 -29.31 6.12 39.30
C GLY A 469 -28.98 7.14 40.38
N ASP A 470 -28.38 6.68 41.48
CA ASP A 470 -27.84 7.48 42.59
C ASP A 470 -26.31 7.45 42.57
N LEU A 471 -25.68 8.62 42.49
CA LEU A 471 -24.23 8.75 42.36
C LEU A 471 -23.46 8.39 43.64
N LYS A 472 -24.01 8.68 44.83
CA LYS A 472 -23.35 8.37 46.11
C LYS A 472 -23.27 6.86 46.32
N ARG A 473 -24.38 6.15 46.09
CA ARG A 473 -24.41 4.67 46.14
C ARG A 473 -23.47 4.03 45.12
N ALA A 474 -23.29 4.68 43.96
CA ALA A 474 -22.37 4.20 42.94
C ALA A 474 -20.91 4.39 43.34
N ALA A 475 -20.57 5.52 43.96
CA ALA A 475 -19.24 5.77 44.49
C ALA A 475 -18.86 4.73 45.54
N GLU A 476 -19.75 4.40 46.48
CA GLU A 476 -19.51 3.33 47.46
C GLU A 476 -19.25 1.98 46.80
N LYS A 477 -20.03 1.63 45.76
CA LYS A 477 -19.84 0.39 45.00
C LYS A 477 -18.53 0.37 44.23
N VAL A 478 -18.13 1.50 43.63
CA VAL A 478 -16.84 1.65 42.94
C VAL A 478 -15.69 1.52 43.93
N ALA A 479 -15.77 2.15 45.11
CA ALA A 479 -14.76 2.03 46.15
C ALA A 479 -14.58 0.57 46.62
N ARG A 480 -15.69 -0.12 46.94
CA ARG A 480 -15.66 -1.55 47.32
C ARG A 480 -15.16 -2.45 46.19
N ALA A 481 -15.44 -2.11 44.95
CA ALA A 481 -14.96 -2.88 43.81
C ALA A 481 -13.47 -2.64 43.53
N LEU A 482 -12.96 -1.43 43.77
CA LEU A 482 -11.54 -1.15 43.70
C LEU A 482 -10.76 -1.96 44.74
N ASP A 483 -11.31 -2.13 45.95
CA ASP A 483 -10.71 -3.00 46.97
C ASP A 483 -10.49 -4.44 46.51
N LYS A 484 -11.39 -4.94 45.64
CA LYS A 484 -11.37 -6.32 45.16
C LYS A 484 -10.63 -6.51 43.83
N ASN A 485 -10.67 -5.49 42.97
CA ASN A 485 -10.25 -5.61 41.58
C ASN A 485 -8.93 -4.89 41.28
N LEU A 486 -8.37 -4.13 42.21
CA LEU A 486 -7.03 -3.57 42.03
C LEU A 486 -6.00 -4.70 42.03
N PRO A 487 -5.10 -4.76 41.02
CA PRO A 487 -4.00 -5.71 41.03
C PRO A 487 -3.18 -5.58 42.33
N LYS A 488 -2.75 -6.69 42.91
CA LYS A 488 -1.94 -6.70 44.15
C LYS A 488 -0.63 -5.90 44.02
N SER A 489 -0.16 -5.66 42.80
CA SER A 489 1.02 -4.85 42.49
C SER A 489 0.79 -3.34 42.57
N VAL A 490 -0.45 -2.89 42.74
CA VAL A 490 -0.78 -1.46 42.80
C VAL A 490 -0.44 -0.90 44.18
N LYS A 491 0.38 0.17 44.20
CA LYS A 491 0.77 0.86 45.44
C LYS A 491 -0.46 1.38 46.20
N PRO A 492 -0.46 1.37 47.55
CA PRO A 492 -1.54 1.94 48.37
C PRO A 492 -1.90 3.39 47.99
N GLU A 493 -0.91 4.16 47.54
CA GLU A 493 -1.05 5.54 47.03
C GLU A 493 -2.09 5.67 45.92
N VAL A 494 -2.11 4.72 44.97
CA VAL A 494 -3.04 4.74 43.84
C VAL A 494 -4.48 4.54 44.31
N LYS A 495 -4.67 3.70 45.33
CA LYS A 495 -5.98 3.45 45.93
C LYS A 495 -6.50 4.69 46.68
N ALA A 496 -5.65 5.32 47.50
CA ALA A 496 -6.00 6.55 48.19
C ALA A 496 -6.38 7.65 47.19
N GLU A 497 -5.64 7.75 46.09
CA GLU A 497 -5.91 8.75 45.06
C GLU A 497 -7.20 8.46 44.29
N PHE A 498 -7.55 7.19 44.03
CA PHE A 498 -8.87 6.85 43.49
C PHE A 498 -10.01 7.33 44.39
N GLN A 499 -9.89 7.14 45.71
CA GLN A 499 -10.92 7.59 46.66
C GLN A 499 -11.04 9.11 46.65
N ARG A 500 -9.92 9.83 46.60
CA ARG A 500 -9.87 11.29 46.49
C ARG A 500 -10.57 11.80 45.23
N LEU A 501 -10.24 11.24 44.07
CA LEU A 501 -10.84 11.61 42.79
C LEU A 501 -12.33 11.28 42.74
N LEU A 502 -12.72 10.13 43.29
CA LEU A 502 -14.11 9.70 43.36
C LEU A 502 -14.95 10.67 44.19
N GLN A 503 -14.45 11.09 45.36
CA GLN A 503 -15.13 12.05 46.23
C GLN A 503 -15.25 13.43 45.56
N LYS A 504 -14.16 13.92 44.97
CA LYS A 504 -14.14 15.18 44.24
C LYS A 504 -15.14 15.19 43.08
N LEU A 505 -15.24 14.10 42.34
CA LEU A 505 -16.19 13.93 41.24
C LEU A 505 -17.64 13.93 41.74
N VAL A 506 -17.93 13.27 42.86
CA VAL A 506 -19.26 13.25 43.49
C VAL A 506 -19.67 14.65 43.94
N GLU A 507 -18.79 15.39 44.59
CA GLU A 507 -19.04 16.77 45.05
C GLU A 507 -19.29 17.71 43.87
N ARG A 508 -18.48 17.61 42.82
CA ARG A 508 -18.65 18.40 41.60
C ARG A 508 -19.95 18.08 40.89
N ALA A 509 -20.29 16.79 40.77
CA ALA A 509 -21.56 16.37 40.19
C ALA A 509 -22.77 16.84 41.02
N ALA A 510 -22.66 16.86 42.35
CA ALA A 510 -23.72 17.38 43.22
C ALA A 510 -23.93 18.89 43.01
N LYS A 511 -22.85 19.67 42.83
CA LYS A 511 -22.94 21.10 42.51
C LYS A 511 -23.57 21.36 41.14
N GLU A 512 -23.13 20.62 40.11
CA GLU A 512 -23.65 20.79 38.75
C GLU A 512 -25.10 20.30 38.59
N LEU A 513 -25.53 19.29 39.35
CA LEU A 513 -26.91 18.77 39.32
C LEU A 513 -27.86 19.50 40.27
N GLY A 514 -27.35 20.07 41.36
CA GLY A 514 -28.15 20.82 42.35
C GLY A 514 -28.45 22.27 41.96
N GLY A 515 -27.65 22.86 41.07
CA GLY A 515 -27.86 24.23 40.57
C GLY A 515 -28.90 24.37 39.45
N GLY A 516 -29.55 23.28 39.02
CA GLY A 516 -30.47 23.25 37.87
C GLY A 516 -31.96 23.40 38.21
N THR A 517 -32.32 23.73 39.46
CA THR A 517 -33.73 23.81 39.93
C THR A 517 -34.21 25.23 40.27
N GLN A 518 -33.49 26.27 39.82
CA GLN A 518 -33.99 27.65 39.80
C GLN A 518 -33.84 28.20 38.39
N GLY A 519 -34.91 28.04 37.60
CA GLY A 519 -35.02 28.48 36.21
C GLY A 519 -36.39 28.12 35.66
#